data_AF-A0A3R7EGC9-F1
#
_entry.id   AF-A0A3R7EGC9-F1
#
_cell.length_a   1.000
_cell.length_b   1.000
_cell.length_c   1.000
_cell.angle_alpha   90.00
_cell.angle_beta   90.00
_cell.angle_gamma   90.00
#
_symmetry.space_group_name_H-M   'P 1'
#
loop_
_entity.id
_entity.type
_entity.pdbx_description
1 polymer ?
#
loop_
_entity_poly.entity_id
_entity_poly.type
_entity_poly.pdbx_seq_one_letter_code
_entity_poly.pdbx_strand_id
1 'polypeptide(L)'
;MSSLLKSVRIVKAEDRPRDAWVDMSLRQLREGRVRIYSVNDPVTGKWLFKVCEDLEMHRTIIKALKCPPGRLFAQLEGSTMLFQKCSRRKGYYYDVVSISYEDENGRLRRNVVESFDEIPEPLKSNFEVSTYEEVTGHKAPGKKLVVLCREGDEKSMILLFL
;
A
#
# COMPACT_ATOMS: atom_id res chain seq x y z
N MET A 1 -13.00 8.55 -7.50
CA MET A 1 -13.24 7.15 -7.07
C MET A 1 -14.20 6.47 -8.04
N SER A 2 -13.68 5.51 -8.83
CA SER A 2 -14.45 4.65 -9.74
C SER A 2 -15.55 3.91 -8.97
N SER A 3 -16.61 3.47 -9.65
CA SER A 3 -17.74 2.77 -9.02
C SER A 3 -17.31 1.50 -8.27
N LEU A 4 -16.28 0.81 -8.76
CA LEU A 4 -15.75 -0.43 -8.18
C LEU A 4 -15.00 -0.18 -6.86
N LEU A 5 -14.17 0.86 -6.77
CA LEU A 5 -13.48 1.17 -5.51
C LEU A 5 -14.45 1.70 -4.43
N LYS A 6 -15.56 2.32 -4.84
CA LYS A 6 -16.59 2.84 -3.93
C LYS A 6 -17.38 1.73 -3.22
N SER A 7 -17.42 0.52 -3.76
CA SER A 7 -18.16 -0.61 -3.17
C SER A 7 -17.34 -1.39 -2.14
N VAL A 8 -16.01 -1.15 -2.07
CA VAL A 8 -15.14 -1.77 -1.07
C VAL A 8 -15.46 -1.23 0.32
N ARG A 9 -15.81 -2.13 1.25
CA ARG A 9 -16.13 -1.77 2.63
C ARG A 9 -14.91 -2.01 3.52
N ILE A 10 -14.35 -0.93 4.07
CA ILE A 10 -13.20 -0.97 4.99
C ILE A 10 -13.66 -0.56 6.40
N VAL A 11 -13.51 -1.46 7.37
CA VAL A 11 -13.91 -1.25 8.77
C VAL A 11 -12.71 -1.47 9.69
N LYS A 12 -12.43 -0.51 10.56
CA LYS A 12 -11.41 -0.67 11.62
C LYS A 12 -11.93 -1.67 12.65
N ALA A 13 -11.26 -2.80 12.79
CA ALA A 13 -11.59 -3.85 13.75
C ALA A 13 -10.88 -3.62 15.09
N GLU A 14 -9.63 -3.13 15.06
CA GLU A 14 -8.84 -2.86 16.26
C GLU A 14 -8.02 -1.58 16.12
N ASP A 15 -7.77 -0.90 17.23
CA ASP A 15 -6.86 0.24 17.35
C ASP A 15 -6.00 0.03 18.58
N ARG A 16 -4.70 -0.12 18.36
CA ARG A 16 -3.70 -0.41 19.39
C ARG A 16 -2.74 0.79 19.42
N PRO A 17 -2.92 1.74 20.36
CA PRO A 17 -2.12 2.97 20.41
C PRO A 17 -0.61 2.70 20.50
N ARG A 18 -0.22 1.58 21.10
CA ARG A 18 1.15 1.08 21.15
C ARG A 18 1.15 -0.44 20.98
N ASP A 19 1.86 -0.93 19.98
CA ASP A 19 2.07 -2.36 19.69
C ASP A 19 3.38 -2.50 18.90
N ALA A 20 3.81 -3.73 18.64
CA ALA A 20 5.01 -4.04 17.90
C ALA A 20 4.73 -4.77 16.57
N TRP A 21 5.68 -4.68 15.65
CA TRP A 21 5.72 -5.47 14.42
C TRP A 21 7.15 -5.67 13.94
N VAL A 22 7.37 -6.73 13.17
CA VAL A 22 8.63 -6.90 12.43
C VAL A 22 8.54 -6.13 11.13
N ASP A 23 9.40 -5.12 10.97
CA ASP A 23 9.58 -4.43 9.70
C ASP A 23 10.51 -5.26 8.81
N MET A 24 9.99 -5.78 7.70
CA MET A 24 10.75 -6.64 6.80
C MET A 24 11.79 -5.88 5.96
N SER A 25 11.59 -4.57 5.74
CA SER A 25 12.57 -3.74 5.03
C SER A 25 13.81 -3.47 5.88
N LEU A 26 13.63 -3.39 7.20
CA LEU A 26 14.69 -3.15 8.17
C LEU A 26 15.16 -4.43 8.88
N ARG A 27 14.41 -5.54 8.75
CA ARG A 27 14.61 -6.82 9.45
C ARG A 27 14.73 -6.67 10.97
N GLN A 28 13.94 -5.76 11.55
CA GLN A 28 13.97 -5.47 12.98
C GLN A 28 12.57 -5.31 13.57
N LEU A 29 12.47 -5.44 14.88
CA LEU A 29 11.25 -5.11 15.61
C LEU A 29 11.11 -3.58 15.68
N ARG A 30 9.91 -3.10 15.39
CA ARG A 30 9.50 -1.71 15.52
C ARG A 30 8.30 -1.62 16.45
N GLU A 31 8.12 -0.46 17.06
CA GLU A 31 6.98 -0.14 17.92
C GLU A 31 6.30 1.14 17.43
N GLY A 32 5.01 1.26 17.72
CA GLY A 32 4.21 2.40 17.28
C GLY A 32 2.73 2.07 17.34
N ARG A 33 1.93 2.83 16.60
CA ARG A 33 0.48 2.62 16.57
C ARG A 33 0.13 1.58 15.52
N VAL A 34 -0.69 0.61 15.91
CA VAL A 34 -1.16 -0.46 15.03
C VAL A 34 -2.67 -0.40 14.95
N ARG A 35 -3.23 -0.46 13.75
CA ARG A 35 -4.66 -0.70 13.54
C ARG A 35 -4.88 -1.94 12.69
N ILE A 36 -5.96 -2.65 12.96
CA ILE A 36 -6.38 -3.80 12.16
C ILE A 36 -7.67 -3.42 11.44
N TYR A 37 -7.71 -3.69 10.13
CA TYR A 37 -8.85 -3.39 9.27
C TYR A 37 -9.40 -4.67 8.65
N SER A 38 -10.71 -4.88 8.79
CA SER A 38 -11.45 -5.86 8.01
C SER A 38 -11.95 -5.19 6.74
N VAL A 39 -11.69 -5.82 5.60
CA VAL A 39 -12.09 -5.31 4.29
C VAL A 39 -12.94 -6.35 3.58
N ASN A 40 -14.06 -5.90 3.04
CA ASN A 40 -14.91 -6.68 2.15
C ASN A 40 -14.91 -6.01 0.78
N ASP A 41 -14.15 -6.60 -0.14
CA ASP A 41 -14.14 -6.21 -1.55
C ASP A 41 -15.09 -7.14 -2.33
N PRO A 42 -16.11 -6.62 -3.02
CA PRO A 42 -17.02 -7.42 -3.83
C PRO A 42 -16.35 -8.23 -4.95
N VAL A 43 -15.14 -7.83 -5.39
CA VAL A 43 -14.43 -8.50 -6.49
C VAL A 43 -13.54 -9.63 -5.96
N THR A 44 -12.67 -9.33 -5.01
CA THR A 44 -11.66 -10.30 -4.52
C THR A 44 -12.09 -11.04 -3.26
N GLY A 45 -13.02 -10.50 -2.47
CA GLY A 45 -13.55 -11.12 -1.26
C GLY A 45 -13.09 -10.44 0.05
N LYS A 46 -12.90 -11.23 1.10
CA LYS A 46 -12.62 -10.74 2.45
C LYS A 46 -11.12 -10.71 2.75
N TRP A 47 -10.64 -9.57 3.23
CA TRP A 47 -9.26 -9.35 3.64
C TRP A 47 -9.17 -8.90 5.10
N LEU A 48 -8.00 -9.11 5.68
CA LEU A 48 -7.60 -8.51 6.95
C LEU A 48 -6.25 -7.81 6.76
N PHE A 49 -6.19 -6.51 7.06
CA PHE A 49 -4.98 -5.71 6.97
C PHE A 49 -4.50 -5.25 8.34
N LYS A 50 -3.19 -5.22 8.54
CA LYS A 50 -2.52 -4.54 9.64
C LYS A 50 -1.87 -3.27 9.11
N VAL A 51 -2.22 -2.14 9.69
CA VAL A 51 -1.59 -0.84 9.44
C VAL A 51 -0.66 -0.54 10.59
N CYS A 52 0.62 -0.32 10.30
CA CYS A 52 1.64 0.03 11.29
C CYS A 52 2.16 1.43 11.01
N GLU A 53 1.88 2.36 11.91
CA GLU A 53 2.34 3.74 11.85
C GLU A 53 3.63 3.90 12.67
N ASP A 54 4.73 4.14 11.97
CA ASP A 54 6.05 4.40 12.55
C ASP A 54 6.29 5.91 12.58
N LEU A 55 5.99 6.53 13.72
CA LEU A 55 6.15 7.97 13.90
C LEU A 55 7.62 8.40 13.94
N GLU A 56 8.53 7.51 14.36
CA GLU A 56 9.98 7.80 14.41
C GLU A 56 10.55 7.88 12.99
N MET A 57 10.18 6.93 12.13
CA MET A 57 10.65 6.87 10.74
C MET A 57 9.79 7.70 9.77
N HIS A 58 8.64 8.20 10.23
CA HIS A 58 7.62 8.86 9.42
C HIS A 58 7.15 8.00 8.24
N ARG A 59 6.75 6.76 8.55
CA ARG A 59 6.29 5.76 7.57
C ARG A 59 5.03 5.06 8.04
N THR A 60 4.23 4.60 7.08
CA THR A 60 3.08 3.74 7.33
C THR A 60 3.23 2.46 6.51
N ILE A 61 3.14 1.31 7.17
CA ILE A 61 3.18 -0.01 6.52
C ILE A 61 1.78 -0.59 6.48
N ILE A 62 1.35 -1.00 5.29
CA ILE A 62 0.13 -1.80 5.10
C ILE A 62 0.57 -3.24 4.91
N LYS A 63 0.09 -4.17 5.75
CA LYS A 63 0.39 -5.59 5.67
C LYS A 63 -0.88 -6.41 5.50
N ALA A 64 -0.94 -7.26 4.48
CA ALA A 64 -2.01 -8.25 4.37
C ALA A 64 -1.78 -9.35 5.42
N LEU A 65 -2.66 -9.45 6.42
CA LEU A 65 -2.62 -10.51 7.44
C LEU A 65 -3.37 -11.76 7.00
N LYS A 66 -4.47 -11.57 6.28
CA LYS A 66 -5.30 -12.65 5.74
C LYS A 66 -5.85 -12.20 4.41
N CYS A 67 -5.68 -13.04 3.40
CA CYS A 67 -6.18 -12.80 2.04
C CYS A 67 -7.44 -13.64 1.76
N PRO A 68 -8.19 -13.31 0.71
CA PRO A 68 -9.24 -14.17 0.18
C PRO A 68 -8.68 -15.53 -0.27
N PRO A 69 -9.54 -16.56 -0.38
CA PRO A 69 -9.11 -17.85 -0.89
C PRO A 69 -8.69 -17.75 -2.36
N GLY A 70 -7.63 -18.50 -2.73
CA GLY A 70 -7.15 -18.59 -4.11
C GLY A 70 -5.64 -18.63 -4.17
N ARG A 71 -5.10 -19.34 -5.18
CA ARG A 71 -3.65 -19.53 -5.34
C ARG A 71 -2.89 -18.21 -5.46
N LEU A 72 -3.45 -17.24 -6.18
CA LEU A 72 -2.85 -15.92 -6.35
C LEU A 72 -2.83 -15.14 -5.03
N PHE A 73 -3.98 -15.04 -4.35
CA PHE A 73 -4.14 -14.25 -3.13
C PHE A 73 -3.38 -14.85 -1.93
N ALA A 74 -3.23 -16.17 -1.85
CA ALA A 74 -2.42 -16.82 -0.83
C ALA A 74 -0.95 -16.35 -0.86
N GLN A 75 -0.42 -16.00 -2.04
CA GLN A 75 0.94 -15.47 -2.17
C GLN A 75 1.08 -14.03 -1.67
N LEU A 76 -0.03 -13.30 -1.53
CA LEU A 76 -0.05 -11.94 -0.98
C LEU A 76 -0.10 -11.94 0.55
N GLU A 77 -0.37 -13.07 1.20
CA GLU A 77 -0.42 -13.13 2.66
C GLU A 77 0.96 -12.81 3.26
N GLY A 78 1.00 -11.84 4.17
CA GLY A 78 2.23 -11.28 4.72
C GLY A 78 2.91 -10.21 3.87
N SER A 79 2.47 -9.99 2.62
CA SER A 79 3.01 -8.93 1.75
C SER A 79 2.72 -7.54 2.31
N THR A 80 3.60 -6.59 1.99
CA THR A 80 3.55 -5.22 2.53
C THR A 80 3.67 -4.15 1.46
N MET A 81 2.96 -3.04 1.65
CA MET A 81 3.25 -1.74 1.02
C MET A 81 3.83 -0.78 2.06
N LEU A 82 4.76 0.06 1.63
CA LEU A 82 5.49 0.99 2.50
C LEU A 82 5.30 2.43 2.01
N PHE A 83 4.49 3.18 2.76
CA PHE A 83 4.25 4.59 2.50
C PHE A 83 5.22 5.44 3.32
N GLN A 84 5.93 6.35 2.65
CA GLN A 84 6.95 7.22 3.24
C GLN A 84 6.54 8.68 3.13
N LYS A 85 6.85 9.50 4.13
CA LYS A 85 6.56 10.93 4.09
C LYS A 85 7.24 11.62 2.91
N CYS A 86 6.48 12.43 2.16
CA CYS A 86 7.03 13.27 1.11
C CYS A 86 7.88 14.41 1.72
N SER A 87 9.13 14.57 1.26
CA SER A 87 10.01 15.63 1.76
C SER A 87 9.62 17.02 1.21
N ARG A 88 9.08 17.07 -0.02
CA ARG A 88 8.74 18.33 -0.71
C ARG A 88 7.25 18.68 -0.66
N ARG A 89 6.41 17.81 -0.11
CA ARG A 89 4.96 18.01 -0.02
C ARG A 89 4.42 17.62 1.36
N LYS A 90 4.11 18.62 2.18
CA LYS A 90 3.62 18.42 3.55
C LYS A 90 2.25 17.72 3.57
N GLY A 91 2.03 16.87 4.57
CA GLY A 91 0.77 16.16 4.79
C GLY A 91 0.50 15.00 3.82
N TYR A 92 1.51 14.58 3.06
CA TYR A 92 1.41 13.49 2.09
C TYR A 92 2.49 12.44 2.32
N TYR A 93 2.11 11.20 2.05
CA TYR A 93 2.98 10.04 2.01
C TYR A 93 2.94 9.46 0.59
N TYR A 94 4.01 8.77 0.20
CA TYR A 94 4.16 8.16 -1.11
C TYR A 94 4.57 6.70 -1.01
N ASP A 95 4.14 5.88 -1.97
CA ASP A 95 4.76 4.59 -2.30
C ASP A 95 5.11 4.57 -3.79
N VAL A 96 6.11 3.78 -4.17
CA VAL A 96 6.51 3.59 -5.57
C VAL A 96 5.42 2.80 -6.29
N VAL A 97 4.97 3.29 -7.44
CA VAL A 97 3.93 2.59 -8.21
C VAL A 97 4.51 1.32 -8.81
N SER A 98 3.80 0.23 -8.59
CA SER A 98 4.21 -1.08 -9.08
C SER A 98 2.99 -1.97 -9.22
N ILE A 99 3.00 -2.83 -10.22
CA ILE A 99 1.88 -3.70 -10.55
C ILE A 99 2.29 -5.14 -10.25
N SER A 100 1.44 -5.81 -9.48
CA SER A 100 1.58 -7.23 -9.22
C SER A 100 0.86 -8.04 -10.30
N TYR A 101 1.48 -9.11 -10.79
CA TYR A 101 0.91 -9.99 -11.82
C TYR A 101 1.35 -11.44 -11.58
N GLU A 102 0.61 -12.38 -12.12
CA GLU A 102 0.96 -13.80 -12.10
C GLU A 102 1.79 -14.13 -13.36
N ASP A 103 2.95 -14.75 -13.19
CA ASP A 103 3.74 -15.26 -14.32
C ASP A 103 3.20 -16.60 -14.85
N GLU A 104 3.75 -17.08 -15.96
CA GLU A 104 3.35 -18.35 -16.60
C GLU A 104 3.43 -19.58 -15.69
N ASN A 105 4.23 -19.51 -14.61
CA ASN A 105 4.39 -20.60 -13.63
C ASN A 105 3.42 -20.46 -12.45
N GLY A 106 2.54 -19.46 -12.48
CA GLY A 106 1.61 -19.17 -11.40
C GLY A 106 2.27 -18.52 -10.18
N ARG A 107 3.39 -17.80 -10.37
CA ARG A 107 4.09 -17.09 -9.29
C ARG A 107 3.74 -15.60 -9.33
N LEU A 108 3.49 -15.05 -8.16
CA LEU A 108 3.30 -13.61 -8.01
C LEU A 108 4.62 -12.87 -8.30
N ARG A 109 4.58 -11.97 -9.26
CA ARG A 109 5.65 -11.03 -9.62
C ARG A 109 5.16 -9.61 -9.41
N ARG A 110 6.11 -8.68 -9.30
CA ARG A 110 5.86 -7.25 -9.14
C ARG A 110 6.80 -6.50 -10.07
N ASN A 111 6.24 -5.64 -10.92
CA ASN A 111 7.01 -4.74 -11.77
C ASN A 111 6.83 -3.30 -11.30
N VAL A 112 7.92 -2.55 -11.18
CA VAL A 112 7.84 -1.10 -10.96
C VAL A 112 7.54 -0.43 -12.29
N VAL A 113 6.50 0.40 -12.35
CA VAL A 113 6.11 1.03 -13.61
C VAL A 113 7.11 2.09 -14.01
N GLU A 114 7.39 2.16 -15.31
CA GLU A 114 8.35 3.13 -15.83
C GLU A 114 7.71 4.39 -16.41
N SER A 115 6.45 4.28 -16.84
CA SER A 115 5.71 5.33 -17.52
C SER A 115 4.28 5.44 -17.00
N PHE A 116 3.65 6.60 -17.23
CA PHE A 116 2.25 6.79 -16.84
C PHE A 116 1.32 5.85 -17.62
N ASP A 117 1.67 5.48 -18.85
CA ASP A 117 0.82 4.63 -19.70
C ASP A 117 0.63 3.22 -19.12
N GLU A 118 1.63 2.70 -18.40
CA GLU A 118 1.56 1.40 -17.72
C GLU A 118 0.62 1.40 -16.50
N ILE A 119 0.28 2.55 -15.95
CA ILE A 119 -0.56 2.64 -14.76
C ILE A 119 -2.02 2.29 -15.13
N PRO A 120 -2.68 1.35 -14.41
CA PRO A 120 -4.07 1.02 -14.65
C PRO A 120 -4.99 2.22 -14.46
N GLU A 121 -6.01 2.35 -15.30
CA GLU A 121 -6.97 3.46 -15.25
C GLU A 121 -7.62 3.65 -13.87
N PRO A 122 -8.04 2.59 -13.14
CA PRO A 122 -8.57 2.77 -11.80
C PRO A 122 -7.58 3.40 -10.80
N LEU A 123 -6.27 3.30 -11.01
CA LEU A 123 -5.31 4.01 -10.16
C LEU A 123 -5.25 5.48 -10.58
N LYS A 124 -5.11 5.76 -11.88
CA LYS A 124 -5.05 7.12 -12.46
C LYS A 124 -6.26 7.98 -12.08
N SER A 125 -7.47 7.43 -12.17
CA SER A 125 -8.68 8.23 -11.92
C SER A 125 -8.97 8.50 -10.44
N ASN A 126 -8.25 7.84 -9.52
CA ASN A 126 -8.64 7.77 -8.10
C ASN A 126 -7.54 8.18 -7.13
N PHE A 127 -6.29 8.12 -7.58
CA PHE A 127 -5.14 8.49 -6.79
C PHE A 127 -4.29 9.48 -7.54
N GLU A 128 -3.65 10.36 -6.78
CA GLU A 128 -2.70 11.29 -7.34
C GLU A 128 -1.37 10.58 -7.59
N VAL A 129 -0.87 10.68 -8.82
CA VAL A 129 0.42 10.13 -9.23
C VAL A 129 1.35 11.27 -9.60
N SER A 130 2.60 11.18 -9.14
CA SER A 130 3.64 12.18 -9.39
C SER A 130 4.96 11.45 -9.64
N THR A 131 5.98 12.18 -10.07
CA THR A 131 7.32 11.60 -10.17
C THR A 131 7.96 11.48 -8.79
N TYR A 132 8.83 10.48 -8.63
CA TYR A 132 9.59 10.29 -7.40
C TYR A 132 10.44 11.53 -7.06
N GLU A 133 11.02 12.18 -8.08
CA GLU A 133 11.86 13.37 -7.91
C GLU A 133 11.06 14.59 -7.44
N GLU A 134 9.84 14.80 -7.93
CA GLU A 134 8.98 15.90 -7.49
C GLU A 134 8.68 15.84 -6.00
N VAL A 135 8.44 14.64 -5.46
CA VAL A 135 8.02 14.50 -4.05
C VAL A 135 9.17 14.30 -3.07
N THR A 136 10.31 13.80 -3.54
CA THR A 136 11.50 13.54 -2.71
C THR A 136 12.63 14.55 -2.90
N GLY A 137 12.71 15.21 -4.05
CA GLY A 137 13.84 16.05 -4.45
C GLY A 137 15.05 15.29 -4.98
N HIS A 138 14.96 13.96 -5.11
CA HIS A 138 16.07 13.12 -5.51
C HIS A 138 15.65 12.17 -6.63
N LYS A 139 16.61 11.79 -7.49
CA LYS A 139 16.45 10.65 -8.40
C LYS A 139 16.93 9.38 -7.71
N ALA A 140 16.26 8.26 -7.98
CA ALA A 140 16.67 6.94 -7.52
C ALA A 140 16.54 5.92 -8.66
N PRO A 141 17.56 5.08 -8.90
CA PRO A 141 17.48 4.03 -9.91
C PRO A 141 16.26 3.13 -9.70
N GLY A 142 15.51 2.87 -10.76
CA GLY A 142 14.32 2.03 -10.73
C GLY A 142 13.10 2.66 -10.04
N LYS A 143 13.13 3.95 -9.65
CA LYS A 143 11.95 4.66 -9.08
C LYS A 143 11.63 5.87 -9.93
N LYS A 144 10.58 5.77 -10.73
CA LYS A 144 10.12 6.86 -11.61
C LYS A 144 8.83 7.49 -11.09
N LEU A 145 7.81 6.69 -10.85
CA LEU A 145 6.48 7.16 -10.46
C LEU A 145 6.11 6.71 -9.06
N VAL A 146 5.38 7.57 -8.36
CA VAL A 146 4.87 7.34 -7.02
C VAL A 146 3.39 7.68 -6.96
N VAL A 147 2.68 6.96 -6.11
CA VAL A 147 1.30 7.28 -5.75
C VAL A 147 1.27 8.00 -4.41
N LEU A 148 0.41 9.00 -4.29
CA LEU A 148 0.32 9.85 -3.12
C LEU A 148 -0.95 9.58 -2.32
N CYS A 149 -0.79 9.47 -1.01
CA CYS A 149 -1.86 9.39 -0.03
C CYS A 149 -1.70 10.52 0.99
N ARG A 150 -2.81 11.05 1.51
CA ARG A 150 -2.74 11.99 2.64
C ARG A 150 -2.27 11.24 3.88
N GLU A 151 -1.53 11.95 4.73
CA GLU A 151 -1.14 11.44 6.05
C GLU A 151 -2.39 11.03 6.85
N GLY A 152 -2.37 9.83 7.41
CA GLY A 152 -3.51 9.25 8.13
C GLY A 152 -4.65 8.70 7.27
N ASP A 153 -4.60 8.81 5.94
CA ASP A 153 -5.61 8.20 5.04
C ASP A 153 -5.31 6.72 4.78
N GLU A 154 -5.41 5.93 5.86
CA GLU A 154 -5.12 4.50 5.86
C GLU A 154 -6.06 3.72 4.92
N LYS A 155 -7.27 4.22 4.70
CA LYS A 155 -8.24 3.59 3.79
C LYS A 155 -7.77 3.68 2.35
N SER A 156 -7.29 4.84 1.91
CA SER A 156 -6.69 5.00 0.58
C SER A 156 -5.45 4.12 0.41
N MET A 157 -4.61 4.01 1.43
CA MET A 157 -3.43 3.12 1.40
C MET A 157 -3.81 1.65 1.29
N ILE A 158 -4.87 1.21 1.98
CA ILE A 158 -5.42 -0.15 1.87
C ILE A 158 -6.02 -0.37 0.47
N LEU A 159 -6.77 0.60 -0.07
CA LEU A 159 -7.34 0.50 -1.41
C LEU A 159 -6.27 0.39 -2.51
N LEU A 160 -5.09 0.98 -2.31
CA LEU A 160 -3.96 0.83 -3.24
C LEU A 160 -3.31 -0.56 -3.20
N PHE A 161 -3.46 -1.29 -2.11
CA PHE A 161 -2.97 -2.66 -2.01
C PHE A 161 -3.83 -3.63 -2.82
N LEU A 162 -5.14 -3.39 -2.84
CA LEU A 162 -6.13 -4.21 -3.56
C LEU A 162 -6.01 -4.02 -5.08
#